data_AF-A0A9E2BA72-F1
#
_entry.id   AF-A0A9E2BA72-F1
#
_cell.length_a   1.000
_cell.length_b   1.000
_cell.length_c   1.000
_cell.angle_alpha   90.00
_cell.angle_beta   90.00
_cell.angle_gamma   90.00
#
_symmetry.space_group_name_H-M   'P 1'
#
loop_
_entity.id
_entity.type
_entity.pdbx_description
1 polymer ?
#
loop_
_entity_poly.entity_id
_entity_poly.type
_entity_poly.pdbx_seq_one_letter_code
_entity_poly.pdbx_strand_id
1 'polypeptide(L)'
;MASPAVDSIVGLDRFQNLWRRCLVDGGTDDSASIHQRLINSYCEPQRHYHTLAHIEHCLGMFDQCKSLVSNPDALEIAVWFHDVIYEPGRLDNEALSKELYLYLSIKVHTAELRDLVGRLIMATLHDGSSLEDDDARYMVDIDLSSFGLSWDEFLKDSENLRLENPQLSDTEYYFNQGNFQNYLLGRERFYLSDFFRQRYESRARENLARYFERIRQSS
;
A
#
# COMPACT_ATOMS: atom_id res chain seq x y z
N MET A 1 16.02 29.90 -11.61
CA MET A 1 16.98 28.85 -11.20
C MET A 1 16.15 27.64 -10.83
N ALA A 2 16.23 26.57 -11.62
CA ALA A 2 15.51 25.34 -11.32
C ALA A 2 16.16 24.69 -10.09
N SER A 3 15.34 24.33 -9.11
CA SER A 3 15.76 23.46 -8.01
C SER A 3 16.32 22.16 -8.61
N PRO A 4 17.39 21.56 -8.06
CA PRO A 4 17.77 20.21 -8.49
C PRO A 4 16.56 19.31 -8.23
N ALA A 5 16.08 18.64 -9.28
CA ALA A 5 15.02 17.66 -9.12
C ALA A 5 15.53 16.62 -8.13
N VAL A 6 14.94 16.58 -6.95
CA VAL A 6 15.07 15.42 -6.08
C VAL A 6 14.45 14.28 -6.89
N ASP A 7 15.25 13.28 -7.25
CA ASP A 7 14.72 12.11 -7.95
C ASP A 7 13.54 11.59 -7.14
N SER A 8 12.36 11.56 -7.77
CA SER A 8 11.13 11.14 -7.11
C SER A 8 11.32 9.72 -6.58
N ILE A 9 10.83 9.44 -5.37
CA ILE A 9 10.89 8.10 -4.78
C ILE A 9 10.18 7.08 -5.69
N VAL A 10 9.18 7.53 -6.45
CA VAL A 10 8.49 6.73 -7.49
C VAL A 10 9.15 6.80 -8.87
N GLY A 11 10.43 7.19 -8.93
CA GLY A 11 11.19 7.38 -10.16
C GLY A 11 11.44 6.09 -10.94
N LEU A 12 11.57 6.24 -12.26
CA LEU A 12 11.83 5.15 -13.19
C LEU A 12 13.08 4.35 -12.77
N ASP A 13 14.18 5.02 -12.46
CA ASP A 13 15.45 4.37 -12.12
C ASP A 13 15.34 3.42 -10.93
N ARG A 14 14.56 3.78 -9.90
CA ARG A 14 14.32 2.91 -8.73
C ARG A 14 13.66 1.61 -9.16
N PHE A 15 12.54 1.72 -9.88
CA PHE A 15 11.78 0.56 -10.33
C PHE A 15 12.58 -0.29 -11.33
N GLN A 16 13.26 0.34 -12.28
CA GLN A 16 14.08 -0.38 -13.25
C GLN A 16 15.22 -1.16 -12.60
N ASN A 17 15.90 -0.56 -11.62
CA ASN A 17 16.97 -1.25 -10.90
C ASN A 17 16.45 -2.41 -10.07
N LEU A 18 15.27 -2.29 -9.46
CA LEU A 18 14.57 -3.38 -8.77
C LEU A 18 14.18 -4.51 -9.73
N TRP A 19 13.53 -4.18 -10.84
CA TRP A 19 13.08 -5.17 -11.82
C TRP A 19 14.27 -5.93 -12.43
N ARG A 20 15.31 -5.20 -12.85
CA ARG A 20 16.52 -5.78 -13.47
C ARG A 20 17.26 -6.75 -12.58
N ARG A 21 17.38 -6.47 -11.27
CA ARG A 21 18.10 -7.36 -10.34
C ARG A 21 17.31 -8.63 -10.00
N CYS A 22 16.02 -8.65 -10.29
CA CYS A 22 15.13 -9.79 -10.11
C CYS A 22 14.93 -10.64 -11.38
N LEU A 23 15.55 -10.25 -12.51
CA LEU A 23 15.44 -10.98 -13.76
C LEU A 23 16.08 -12.37 -13.66
N VAL A 24 15.39 -13.36 -14.23
CA VAL A 24 16.00 -14.67 -14.53
C VAL A 24 16.98 -14.55 -15.70
N ASP A 25 17.88 -15.52 -15.83
CA ASP A 25 18.79 -15.61 -16.98
C ASP A 25 18.00 -15.61 -18.30
N GLY A 26 18.30 -14.64 -19.17
CA GLY A 26 17.61 -14.48 -20.46
C GLY A 26 16.21 -13.85 -20.37
N GLY A 27 15.80 -13.35 -19.20
CA GLY A 27 14.59 -12.54 -19.03
C GLY A 27 14.67 -11.23 -19.80
N THR A 28 13.55 -10.82 -20.40
CA THR A 28 13.44 -9.52 -21.08
C THR A 28 13.36 -8.41 -20.05
N ASP A 29 14.14 -7.35 -20.22
CA ASP A 29 13.98 -6.11 -19.45
C ASP A 29 12.89 -5.22 -20.07
N ASP A 30 11.68 -5.37 -19.56
CA ASP A 30 10.50 -4.55 -19.87
C ASP A 30 10.16 -3.56 -18.73
N SER A 31 11.11 -3.31 -17.83
CA SER A 31 10.90 -2.48 -16.65
C SER A 31 10.37 -1.07 -16.96
N ALA A 32 10.78 -0.47 -18.08
CA ALA A 32 10.29 0.86 -18.49
C ALA A 32 8.79 0.88 -18.82
N SER A 33 8.31 -0.11 -19.57
CA SER A 33 6.91 -0.18 -19.96
C SER A 33 6.02 -0.56 -18.78
N ILE A 34 6.52 -1.44 -17.91
CA ILE A 34 5.83 -1.81 -16.66
C ILE A 34 5.73 -0.59 -15.73
N HIS A 35 6.83 0.13 -15.50
CA HIS A 35 6.81 1.36 -14.69
C HIS A 35 5.78 2.36 -15.24
N GLN A 36 5.81 2.66 -16.53
CA GLN A 36 4.84 3.58 -17.13
C GLN A 36 3.39 3.10 -16.93
N ARG A 37 3.16 1.79 -16.97
CA ARG A 37 1.84 1.21 -16.69
C ARG A 37 1.42 1.42 -15.24
N LEU A 38 2.32 1.18 -14.26
CA LEU A 38 2.07 1.47 -12.85
C LEU A 38 1.72 2.95 -12.66
N ILE A 39 2.53 3.85 -13.22
CA ILE A 39 2.31 5.30 -13.16
C ILE A 39 0.93 5.68 -13.71
N ASN A 40 0.54 5.12 -14.86
CA ASN A 40 -0.75 5.41 -15.45
C ASN A 40 -1.91 4.95 -14.56
N SER A 41 -1.81 3.75 -13.97
CA SER A 41 -2.80 3.21 -13.04
C SER A 41 -2.99 4.11 -11.82
N TYR A 42 -1.90 4.56 -11.19
CA TYR A 42 -1.98 5.44 -10.01
C TYR A 42 -2.36 6.90 -10.32
N CYS A 43 -2.49 7.25 -11.61
CA CYS A 43 -2.95 8.55 -12.09
C CYS A 43 -4.40 8.53 -12.60
N GLU A 44 -5.12 7.42 -12.45
CA GLU A 44 -6.52 7.34 -12.86
C GLU A 44 -7.38 8.36 -12.09
N PRO A 45 -8.33 9.04 -12.75
CA PRO A 45 -8.99 10.24 -12.22
C PRO A 45 -9.92 9.99 -11.02
N GLN A 46 -10.36 8.74 -10.82
CA GLN A 46 -11.18 8.36 -9.68
C GLN A 46 -10.38 8.16 -8.38
N ARG A 47 -9.04 8.11 -8.46
CA ARG A 47 -8.16 7.91 -7.31
C ARG A 47 -7.86 9.26 -6.65
N HIS A 48 -8.07 9.34 -5.35
CA HIS A 48 -7.76 10.50 -4.52
C HIS A 48 -6.79 10.14 -3.40
N TYR A 49 -6.93 8.95 -2.81
CA TYR A 49 -6.00 8.38 -1.82
C TYR A 49 -5.02 7.41 -2.49
N HIS A 50 -5.53 6.43 -3.26
CA HIS A 50 -4.74 5.36 -3.88
C HIS A 50 -3.98 5.84 -5.13
N THR A 51 -3.18 6.89 -4.96
CA THR A 51 -2.43 7.61 -6.00
C THR A 51 -0.93 7.36 -5.88
N LEU A 52 -0.12 8.01 -6.72
CA LEU A 52 1.34 7.97 -6.59
C LEU A 52 1.85 8.50 -5.24
N ALA A 53 1.11 9.39 -4.58
CA ALA A 53 1.48 9.88 -3.25
C ALA A 53 1.43 8.77 -2.20
N HIS A 54 0.46 7.85 -2.29
CA HIS A 54 0.38 6.66 -1.44
C HIS A 54 1.57 5.74 -1.68
N ILE A 55 1.90 5.46 -2.95
CA ILE A 55 3.06 4.62 -3.28
C ILE A 55 4.37 5.25 -2.83
N GLU A 56 4.54 6.56 -2.99
CA GLU A 56 5.70 7.30 -2.49
C GLU A 56 5.83 7.19 -0.96
N HIS A 57 4.72 7.34 -0.23
CA HIS A 57 4.67 7.15 1.22
C HIS A 57 5.05 5.71 1.61
N CYS A 58 4.45 4.70 0.97
CA CYS A 58 4.73 3.30 1.23
C CYS A 58 6.20 2.92 0.94
N LEU A 59 6.78 3.41 -0.17
CA LEU A 59 8.20 3.21 -0.49
C LEU A 59 9.12 3.91 0.52
N GLY A 60 8.73 5.10 1.00
CA GLY A 60 9.43 5.80 2.07
C GLY A 60 9.39 5.06 3.41
N MET A 61 8.30 4.37 3.72
CA MET A 61 8.21 3.49 4.89
C MET A 61 9.03 2.21 4.71
N PHE A 62 8.96 1.59 3.53
CA PHE A 62 9.79 0.45 3.16
C PHE A 62 11.29 0.76 3.33
N ASP A 63 11.75 1.92 2.85
CA ASP A 63 13.17 2.30 2.93
C ASP A 63 13.69 2.36 4.38
N GLN A 64 12.81 2.66 5.34
CA GLN A 64 13.16 2.72 6.77
C GLN A 64 13.22 1.35 7.43
N CYS A 65 12.50 0.35 6.92
CA CYS A 65 12.44 -1.00 7.49
C CYS A 65 13.08 -2.08 6.61
N LYS A 66 13.62 -1.75 5.43
CA LYS A 66 14.18 -2.72 4.47
C LYS A 66 15.27 -3.64 5.03
N SER A 67 16.00 -3.21 6.06
CA SER A 67 17.03 -4.04 6.71
C SER A 67 16.46 -5.05 7.71
N LEU A 68 15.16 -4.98 8.00
CA LEU A 68 14.46 -5.82 8.98
C LEU A 68 13.62 -6.92 8.30
N VAL A 69 13.51 -6.88 6.98
CA VAL A 69 12.72 -7.81 6.17
C VAL A 69 13.63 -8.86 5.53
N SER A 70 13.10 -10.06 5.35
CA SER A 70 13.86 -11.19 4.82
C SER A 70 14.03 -11.12 3.30
N ASN A 71 13.00 -10.63 2.60
CA ASN A 71 12.96 -10.55 1.14
C ASN A 71 12.63 -9.12 0.68
N PRO A 72 13.55 -8.16 0.85
CA PRO A 72 13.31 -6.75 0.56
C PRO A 72 12.86 -6.49 -0.88
N ASP A 73 13.41 -7.23 -1.85
CA ASP A 73 13.03 -7.06 -3.27
C ASP A 73 11.59 -7.51 -3.53
N ALA A 74 11.17 -8.63 -2.95
CA ALA A 74 9.80 -9.10 -3.09
C ALA A 74 8.81 -8.14 -2.42
N LEU A 75 9.16 -7.61 -1.25
CA LEU A 75 8.35 -6.63 -0.54
C LEU A 75 8.25 -5.32 -1.31
N GLU A 76 9.35 -4.81 -1.85
CA GLU A 76 9.36 -3.59 -2.66
C GLU A 76 8.48 -3.76 -3.91
N ILE A 77 8.59 -4.90 -4.62
CA ILE A 77 7.71 -5.20 -5.76
C ILE A 77 6.24 -5.24 -5.31
N ALA A 78 5.93 -5.87 -4.16
CA ALA A 78 4.56 -5.90 -3.66
C ALA A 78 4.03 -4.48 -3.35
N VAL A 79 4.85 -3.60 -2.78
CA VAL A 79 4.49 -2.17 -2.58
C VAL A 79 4.14 -1.49 -3.90
N TRP A 80 4.90 -1.72 -4.96
CA TRP A 80 4.61 -1.16 -6.28
C TRP A 80 3.32 -1.66 -6.93
N PHE A 81 2.84 -2.84 -6.54
CA PHE A 81 1.74 -3.52 -7.24
C PHE A 81 0.44 -3.64 -6.43
N HIS A 82 0.45 -3.56 -5.09
CA HIS A 82 -0.70 -3.95 -4.27
C HIS A 82 -2.04 -3.30 -4.68
N ASP A 83 -2.02 -1.99 -4.99
CA ASP A 83 -3.21 -1.23 -5.43
C ASP A 83 -3.19 -0.82 -6.92
N VAL A 84 -2.38 -1.50 -7.74
CA VAL A 84 -2.25 -1.13 -9.16
C VAL A 84 -3.59 -1.27 -9.90
N ILE A 85 -4.40 -2.25 -9.52
CA ILE A 85 -5.81 -2.33 -9.90
C ILE A 85 -6.64 -1.84 -8.72
N TYR A 86 -7.47 -0.82 -8.95
CA TYR A 86 -8.34 -0.27 -7.92
C TYR A 86 -9.61 0.29 -8.55
N GLU A 87 -10.73 -0.29 -8.14
CA GLU A 87 -12.06 0.25 -8.37
C GLU A 87 -12.77 0.34 -7.00
N PRO A 88 -13.22 1.54 -6.58
CA PRO A 88 -13.91 1.71 -5.30
C PRO A 88 -15.09 0.75 -5.13
N GLY A 89 -15.11 0.03 -4.00
CA GLY A 89 -16.18 -0.91 -3.65
C GLY A 89 -16.06 -2.32 -4.22
N ARG A 90 -15.05 -2.61 -5.06
CA ARG A 90 -14.71 -3.99 -5.41
C ARG A 90 -13.98 -4.69 -4.26
N LEU A 91 -14.22 -5.99 -4.12
CA LEU A 91 -13.60 -6.84 -3.09
C LEU A 91 -12.42 -7.67 -3.60
N ASP A 92 -12.12 -7.58 -4.90
CA ASP A 92 -11.12 -8.39 -5.59
C ASP A 92 -9.97 -7.55 -6.19
N ASN A 93 -9.84 -6.28 -5.79
CA ASN A 93 -8.81 -5.36 -6.29
C ASN A 93 -7.40 -5.94 -6.08
N GLU A 94 -7.08 -6.42 -4.88
CA GLU A 94 -5.80 -7.00 -4.49
C GLU A 94 -5.53 -8.30 -5.27
N ALA A 95 -6.57 -9.11 -5.48
CA ALA A 95 -6.47 -10.32 -6.29
C ALA A 95 -6.15 -10.00 -7.75
N LEU A 96 -6.79 -8.98 -8.33
CA LEU A 96 -6.53 -8.50 -9.68
C LEU A 96 -5.15 -7.86 -9.81
N SER A 97 -4.70 -7.08 -8.82
CA SER A 97 -3.35 -6.54 -8.71
C SER A 97 -2.29 -7.64 -8.70
N LYS A 98 -2.50 -8.69 -7.90
CA LYS A 98 -1.67 -9.90 -7.89
C LYS A 98 -1.65 -10.56 -9.27
N GLU A 99 -2.81 -10.81 -9.87
CA GLU A 99 -2.90 -11.44 -11.20
C GLU A 99 -2.16 -10.62 -12.26
N LEU A 100 -2.22 -9.29 -12.16
CA LEU A 100 -1.47 -8.39 -13.02
C LEU A 100 0.04 -8.60 -12.90
N TYR A 101 0.55 -8.60 -11.67
CA TYR A 101 1.95 -8.85 -11.41
C TYR A 101 2.38 -10.22 -11.93
N LEU A 102 1.60 -11.27 -11.65
CA LEU A 102 1.89 -12.63 -12.10
C LEU A 102 1.92 -12.73 -13.62
N TYR A 103 1.04 -12.01 -14.32
CA TYR A 103 1.04 -11.95 -15.77
C TYR A 103 2.29 -11.24 -16.33
N LEU A 104 2.65 -10.07 -15.79
CA LEU A 104 3.81 -9.31 -16.28
C LEU A 104 5.15 -9.97 -15.95
N SER A 105 5.23 -10.71 -14.84
CA SER A 105 6.46 -11.36 -14.38
C SER A 105 6.69 -12.76 -15.01
N ILE A 106 5.81 -13.22 -15.91
CA ILE A 106 5.92 -14.54 -16.54
C ILE A 106 7.21 -14.68 -17.33
N LYS A 107 8.04 -15.68 -17.00
CA LYS A 107 9.38 -15.89 -17.59
C LYS A 107 10.37 -14.74 -17.36
N VAL A 108 10.01 -13.75 -16.55
CA VAL A 108 10.84 -12.60 -16.20
C VAL A 108 11.41 -12.80 -14.78
N HIS A 109 10.58 -13.24 -13.84
CA HIS A 109 10.98 -13.59 -12.47
C HIS A 109 10.85 -15.09 -12.19
N THR A 110 11.56 -15.58 -11.18
CA THR A 110 11.47 -16.98 -10.73
C THR A 110 10.08 -17.31 -10.17
N ALA A 111 9.72 -18.59 -10.13
CA ALA A 111 8.44 -19.01 -9.55
C ALA A 111 8.35 -18.64 -8.06
N GLU A 112 9.46 -18.82 -7.33
CA GLU A 112 9.57 -18.54 -5.90
C GLU A 112 9.34 -17.06 -5.59
N LEU A 113 9.95 -16.15 -6.36
CA LEU A 113 9.74 -14.71 -6.21
C LEU A 113 8.30 -14.34 -6.55
N ARG A 114 7.73 -14.94 -7.59
CA ARG A 114 6.37 -14.66 -8.03
C ARG A 114 5.33 -15.06 -6.98
N ASP A 115 5.50 -16.23 -6.39
CA ASP A 115 4.62 -16.72 -5.32
C ASP A 115 4.73 -15.86 -4.07
N LEU A 116 5.95 -15.46 -3.68
CA LEU A 116 6.16 -14.58 -2.53
C LEU A 116 5.52 -13.21 -2.72
N VAL A 117 5.80 -12.52 -3.83
CA VAL A 117 5.19 -11.21 -4.13
C VAL A 117 3.67 -11.32 -4.17
N GLY A 118 3.14 -12.38 -4.78
CA GLY A 118 1.70 -12.59 -4.84
C GLY A 118 1.05 -12.76 -3.47
N ARG A 119 1.72 -13.44 -2.53
CA ARG A 119 1.26 -13.54 -1.13
C ARG A 119 1.34 -12.20 -0.41
N LEU A 120 2.39 -11.42 -0.63
CA LEU A 120 2.56 -10.10 -0.01
C LEU A 120 1.48 -9.12 -0.48
N ILE A 121 1.16 -9.10 -1.79
CA ILE A 121 0.03 -8.31 -2.31
C ILE A 121 -1.28 -8.74 -1.65
N MET A 122 -1.56 -10.05 -1.55
CA MET A 122 -2.80 -10.51 -0.92
C MET A 122 -2.89 -10.20 0.58
N ALA A 123 -1.76 -9.98 1.26
CA ALA A 123 -1.75 -9.60 2.67
C ALA A 123 -2.43 -8.24 2.92
N THR A 124 -2.47 -7.34 1.92
CA THR A 124 -3.15 -6.03 2.03
C THR A 124 -4.67 -6.11 1.95
N LEU A 125 -5.27 -7.32 1.84
CA LEU A 125 -6.69 -7.53 2.12
C LEU A 125 -7.04 -7.32 3.60
N HIS A 126 -6.04 -7.31 4.49
CA HIS A 126 -6.19 -7.11 5.93
C HIS A 126 -7.12 -8.11 6.64
N ASP A 127 -7.36 -9.28 6.04
CA ASP A 127 -8.22 -10.34 6.58
C ASP A 127 -7.53 -11.26 7.60
N GLY A 128 -6.21 -11.10 7.76
CA GLY A 128 -5.39 -11.88 8.69
C GLY A 128 -4.87 -13.22 8.14
N SER A 129 -5.18 -13.56 6.89
CA SER A 129 -4.83 -14.86 6.27
C SER A 129 -3.33 -15.11 6.10
N SER A 130 -2.50 -14.06 6.11
CA SER A 130 -1.08 -14.13 5.75
C SER A 130 -0.11 -13.74 6.89
N LEU A 131 -0.60 -13.67 8.13
CA LEU A 131 0.18 -13.13 9.26
C LEU A 131 1.21 -14.08 9.87
N GLU A 132 1.36 -15.30 9.34
CA GLU A 132 2.44 -16.22 9.71
C GLU A 132 3.78 -15.85 9.07
N ASP A 133 3.77 -15.09 7.97
CA ASP A 133 4.97 -14.57 7.29
C ASP A 133 5.36 -13.20 7.86
N ASP A 134 6.61 -13.05 8.31
CA ASP A 134 7.10 -11.80 8.87
C ASP A 134 7.14 -10.66 7.84
N ASP A 135 7.48 -10.95 6.58
CA ASP A 135 7.51 -9.91 5.54
C ASP A 135 6.09 -9.44 5.21
N ALA A 136 5.09 -10.31 5.31
CA ALA A 136 3.68 -9.96 5.14
C ALA A 136 3.19 -9.01 6.26
N ARG A 137 3.69 -9.18 7.49
CA ARG A 137 3.41 -8.23 8.60
C ARG A 137 3.95 -6.84 8.27
N TYR A 138 5.16 -6.76 7.72
CA TYR A 138 5.71 -5.48 7.26
C TYR A 138 4.93 -4.90 6.08
N MET A 139 4.48 -5.71 5.13
CA MET A 139 3.63 -5.25 4.01
C MET A 139 2.34 -4.60 4.52
N VAL A 140 1.64 -5.29 5.43
CA VAL A 140 0.41 -4.78 6.07
C VAL A 140 0.68 -3.48 6.82
N ASP A 141 1.77 -3.44 7.59
CA ASP A 141 2.11 -2.24 8.37
C ASP A 141 2.51 -1.05 7.48
N ILE A 142 3.21 -1.29 6.37
CA ILE A 142 3.55 -0.27 5.37
C ILE A 142 2.28 0.33 4.79
N ASP A 143 1.34 -0.51 4.33
CA ASP A 143 0.08 -0.07 3.74
C ASP A 143 -0.81 0.71 4.75
N LEU A 144 -0.86 0.26 6.01
CA LEU A 144 -1.62 0.92 7.08
C LEU A 144 -0.85 2.05 7.79
N SER A 145 0.36 2.39 7.35
CA SER A 145 1.21 3.34 8.07
C SER A 145 0.66 4.78 8.08
N SER A 146 -0.22 5.11 7.12
CA SER A 146 -0.88 6.42 7.02
C SER A 146 -1.73 6.75 8.26
N PHE A 147 -2.28 5.74 8.94
CA PHE A 147 -2.98 5.94 10.22
C PHE A 147 -2.08 6.61 11.28
N GLY A 148 -0.78 6.35 11.25
CA GLY A 148 0.22 6.88 12.20
C GLY A 148 0.81 8.23 11.85
N LEU A 149 0.32 8.89 10.79
CA LEU A 149 0.75 10.24 10.39
C LEU A 149 0.26 11.33 11.35
N SER A 150 0.71 12.57 11.15
CA SER A 150 0.17 13.70 11.90
C SER A 150 -1.35 13.81 11.68
N TRP A 151 -2.06 14.44 12.62
CA TRP A 151 -3.52 14.56 12.53
C TRP A 151 -3.99 15.18 11.20
N ASP A 152 -3.30 16.21 10.72
CA ASP A 152 -3.70 16.91 9.50
C ASP A 152 -3.49 16.05 8.24
N GLU A 153 -2.40 15.26 8.19
CA GLU A 153 -2.14 14.31 7.11
C GLU A 153 -3.13 13.14 7.14
N PHE A 154 -3.34 12.55 8.32
CA PHE A 154 -4.33 11.48 8.51
C PHE A 154 -5.74 11.94 8.09
N LEU A 155 -6.14 13.16 8.46
CA LEU A 155 -7.45 13.70 8.11
C LEU A 155 -7.55 13.93 6.61
N LYS A 156 -6.51 14.48 5.97
CA LYS A 156 -6.46 14.66 4.52
C LYS A 156 -6.61 13.32 3.79
N ASP A 157 -5.92 12.28 4.25
CA ASP A 157 -6.02 10.93 3.68
C ASP A 157 -7.42 10.34 3.86
N SER A 158 -8.03 10.56 5.02
CA SER A 158 -9.41 10.14 5.30
C SER A 158 -10.44 10.87 4.42
N GLU A 159 -10.23 12.17 4.17
CA GLU A 159 -11.06 12.96 3.25
C GLU A 159 -10.88 12.50 1.80
N ASN A 160 -9.65 12.16 1.39
CA ASN A 160 -9.37 11.58 0.08
C ASN A 160 -10.06 10.22 -0.12
N LEU A 161 -10.01 9.32 0.88
CA LEU A 161 -10.74 8.05 0.85
C LEU A 161 -12.25 8.24 0.71
N ARG A 162 -12.82 9.29 1.31
CA ARG A 162 -14.24 9.65 1.14
C ARG A 162 -14.55 10.08 -0.29
N LEU A 163 -13.64 10.82 -0.93
CA LEU A 163 -13.78 11.26 -2.33
C LEU A 163 -13.75 10.11 -3.34
N GLU A 164 -13.08 9.00 -3.04
CA GLU A 164 -13.08 7.80 -3.89
C GLU A 164 -14.40 7.02 -3.83
N ASN A 165 -15.28 7.31 -2.86
CA ASN A 165 -16.55 6.62 -2.69
C ASN A 165 -17.78 7.54 -2.86
N PRO A 166 -17.87 8.33 -3.95
CA PRO A 166 -18.94 9.32 -4.12
C PRO A 166 -20.33 8.71 -4.26
N GLN A 167 -20.42 7.43 -4.62
CA GLN A 167 -21.65 6.66 -4.78
C GLN A 167 -22.33 6.30 -3.44
N LEU A 168 -21.56 6.28 -2.35
CA LEU A 168 -22.10 5.95 -1.02
C LEU A 168 -22.65 7.21 -0.35
N SER A 169 -23.78 7.07 0.34
CA SER A 169 -24.22 8.09 1.28
C SER A 169 -23.23 8.21 2.45
N ASP A 170 -23.21 9.35 3.13
CA ASP A 170 -22.32 9.55 4.28
C ASP A 170 -22.57 8.50 5.38
N THR A 171 -23.83 8.16 5.65
CA THR A 171 -24.20 7.11 6.61
C THR A 171 -23.59 5.76 6.25
N GLU A 172 -23.70 5.33 4.98
CA GLU A 172 -23.15 4.05 4.52
C GLU A 172 -21.62 4.05 4.55
N TYR A 173 -21.01 5.13 4.06
CA TYR A 173 -19.55 5.27 4.02
C TYR A 173 -18.97 5.21 5.44
N TYR A 174 -19.45 6.04 6.35
CA TYR A 174 -18.91 6.10 7.71
C TYR A 174 -19.23 4.85 8.54
N PHE A 175 -20.34 4.16 8.26
CA PHE A 175 -20.61 2.84 8.85
C PHE A 175 -19.56 1.81 8.42
N ASN A 176 -19.29 1.70 7.12
CA ASN A 176 -18.29 0.76 6.59
C ASN A 176 -16.88 1.10 7.07
N GLN A 177 -16.51 2.38 7.00
CA GLN A 177 -15.22 2.87 7.47
C GLN A 177 -15.04 2.59 8.97
N GLY A 178 -16.10 2.78 9.76
CA GLY A 178 -16.10 2.47 11.18
C GLY A 178 -15.91 0.98 11.47
N ASN A 179 -16.50 0.08 10.67
CA ASN A 179 -16.31 -1.35 10.85
C ASN A 179 -14.85 -1.76 10.64
N PHE A 180 -14.23 -1.30 9.55
CA PHE A 180 -12.82 -1.60 9.27
C PHE A 180 -11.89 -1.03 10.35
N GLN A 181 -12.06 0.23 10.71
CA GLN A 181 -11.23 0.89 11.73
C GLN A 181 -11.42 0.29 13.14
N ASN A 182 -12.65 -0.10 13.52
CA ASN A 182 -12.89 -0.81 14.77
C ASN A 182 -12.27 -2.21 14.77
N TYR A 183 -12.31 -2.90 13.64
CA TYR A 183 -11.59 -4.18 13.48
C TYR A 183 -10.08 -3.99 13.72
N LEU A 184 -9.44 -2.97 13.14
CA LEU A 184 -8.04 -2.66 13.39
C LEU A 184 -7.76 -2.31 14.86
N LEU A 185 -8.61 -1.49 15.49
CA LEU A 185 -8.47 -1.12 16.91
C LEU A 185 -8.63 -2.33 17.86
N GLY A 186 -9.44 -3.31 17.48
CA GLY A 186 -9.69 -4.53 18.23
C GLY A 186 -8.57 -5.57 18.15
N ARG A 187 -7.61 -5.42 17.23
CA ARG A 187 -6.41 -6.25 17.20
C ARG A 187 -5.58 -6.01 18.46
N GLU A 188 -4.96 -7.08 18.98
CA GLU A 188 -4.00 -6.98 20.10
C GLU A 188 -2.87 -5.99 19.79
N ARG A 189 -2.41 -6.03 18.53
CA ARG A 189 -1.44 -5.08 17.97
C ARG A 189 -2.08 -4.42 16.76
N PHE A 190 -2.08 -3.08 16.72
CA PHE A 190 -2.59 -2.35 15.56
C PHE A 190 -1.62 -2.54 14.39
N TYR A 191 -0.34 -2.25 14.66
CA TYR A 191 0.78 -2.58 13.78
C TYR A 191 1.43 -3.87 14.25
N LEU A 192 1.64 -4.79 13.31
CA LEU A 192 2.02 -6.17 13.58
C LEU A 192 3.50 -6.30 13.95
N SER A 193 4.36 -5.53 13.28
CA SER A 193 5.79 -5.47 13.56
C SER A 193 6.11 -4.56 14.76
N ASP A 194 7.17 -4.89 15.49
CA ASP A 194 7.64 -4.03 16.56
C ASP A 194 8.15 -2.67 16.05
N PHE A 195 8.69 -2.62 14.82
CA PHE A 195 9.19 -1.39 14.21
C PHE A 195 8.09 -0.33 14.08
N PHE A 196 6.95 -0.68 13.48
CA PHE A 196 5.83 0.24 13.28
C PHE A 196 5.07 0.48 14.58
N ARG A 197 4.86 -0.56 15.39
CA ARG A 197 4.16 -0.44 16.68
C ARG A 197 4.79 0.61 17.59
N GLN A 198 6.11 0.55 17.77
CA GLN A 198 6.82 1.47 18.65
C GLN A 198 6.80 2.92 18.15
N ARG A 199 6.65 3.15 16.84
CA ARG A 199 6.74 4.48 16.22
C ARG A 199 5.38 5.13 16.01
N TYR A 200 4.36 4.34 15.69
CA TYR A 200 3.15 4.86 15.06
C TYR A 200 1.86 4.43 15.78
N GLU A 201 1.85 3.34 16.55
CA GLU A 201 0.59 2.78 17.08
C GLU A 201 -0.15 3.75 18.00
N SER A 202 0.55 4.43 18.89
CA SER A 202 -0.09 5.41 19.81
C SER A 202 -0.80 6.51 19.02
N ARG A 203 -0.18 7.00 17.95
CA ARG A 203 -0.75 8.07 17.13
C ARG A 203 -1.89 7.56 16.25
N ALA A 204 -1.76 6.38 15.66
CA ALA A 204 -2.83 5.75 14.91
C ALA A 204 -4.11 5.58 15.73
N ARG A 205 -3.98 5.10 16.97
CA ARG A 205 -5.12 4.96 17.89
C ARG A 205 -5.73 6.31 18.27
N GLU A 206 -4.92 7.32 18.53
CA GLU A 206 -5.39 8.69 18.82
C GLU A 206 -6.14 9.30 17.63
N ASN A 207 -5.57 9.20 16.43
CA ASN A 207 -6.16 9.68 15.19
C ASN A 207 -7.55 9.05 14.95
N LEU A 208 -7.65 7.72 15.04
CA LEU A 208 -8.93 7.02 14.88
C LEU A 208 -9.97 7.44 15.92
N ALA A 209 -9.59 7.55 17.20
CA ALA A 209 -10.49 7.99 18.25
C ALA A 209 -11.02 9.42 17.99
N ARG A 210 -10.13 10.34 17.59
CA ARG A 210 -10.48 11.72 17.26
C ARG A 210 -11.34 11.81 16.00
N TYR A 211 -11.08 10.98 15.00
CA TYR A 211 -11.86 10.91 13.76
C TYR A 211 -13.30 10.47 14.00
N PHE A 212 -13.49 9.42 14.80
CA PHE A 212 -14.83 8.95 15.15
C PHE A 212 -15.64 9.93 15.99
N GLU A 213 -15.01 10.69 16.88
CA GLU A 213 -15.69 11.78 17.58
C GLU A 213 -16.14 12.86 16.59
N ARG A 214 -15.29 13.24 15.63
CA ARG A 214 -15.62 14.23 14.60
C ARG A 214 -16.80 13.79 13.73
N ILE A 215 -16.81 12.54 13.27
CA ILE A 215 -17.90 12.01 12.44
C ILE A 215 -19.22 12.03 13.22
N ARG A 216 -19.22 11.58 14.48
CA ARG A 216 -20.42 11.56 15.33
C ARG A 216 -21.01 12.95 15.58
N GLN A 217 -20.17 13.99 15.65
CA GLN A 217 -20.62 15.38 15.80
C GLN A 217 -21.14 15.99 14.50
N SER A 218 -20.82 15.37 13.36
CA SER A 218 -21.18 15.86 12.02
C SER A 218 -22.36 15.09 11.39
N SER A 219 -22.87 14.06 12.09
CA SER A 219 -24.01 13.21 11.70
C SER A 219 -25.26 13.58 12.50
#